data_AF-A0A3D3LMH7-F1
#
_entry.id   AF-A0A3D3LMH7-F1
#
_cell.length_a   1.000
_cell.length_b   1.000
_cell.length_c   1.000
_cell.angle_alpha   90.00
_cell.angle_beta   90.00
_cell.angle_gamma   90.00
#
_symmetry.space_group_name_H-M   'P 1'
#
loop_
_entity.id
_entity.type
_entity.pdbx_description
1 polymer ?
#
loop_
_entity_poly.entity_id
_entity_poly.type
_entity_poly.pdbx_seq_one_letter_code
_entity_poly.pdbx_strand_id
1 'polypeptide(L)'
;MFINSYPSRSQFGLSFIFSQDWDPVKDKFGALAFIYGTIVSSIIALIISLPISLGVAIFLSEMAGKFLKTTVGFLVEILAAIPSIIFGFWGLFVLVPFMRNSVQPFLEKTLGFIPLFSGANIGTGMLTAGIILAIMITPIISAISRDVIKAIPKSQREAAYALGATRWEAIRMALLNAK
;
A
#
# COMPACT_ATOMS: atom_id res chain seq x y z
N MET A 1 3.86 21.54 -15.31
CA MET A 1 4.96 20.87 -14.58
C MET A 1 6.35 21.28 -15.08
N PHE A 2 6.66 21.20 -16.37
CA PHE A 2 8.02 21.51 -16.87
C PHE A 2 8.43 22.99 -16.71
N ILE A 3 7.48 23.93 -16.89
CA ILE A 3 7.70 25.37 -16.71
C ILE A 3 7.87 25.69 -15.21
N ASN A 4 7.02 25.12 -14.36
CA ASN A 4 7.02 25.38 -12.92
C ASN A 4 8.24 24.81 -12.18
N SER A 5 8.94 23.82 -12.76
CA SER A 5 10.17 23.26 -12.20
C SER A 5 11.44 23.97 -12.67
N TYR A 6 11.32 25.02 -13.48
CA TYR A 6 12.46 25.79 -13.99
C TYR A 6 13.38 26.33 -12.87
N PRO A 7 12.89 26.96 -11.79
CA PRO A 7 13.74 27.52 -10.74
C PRO A 7 14.64 26.47 -10.05
N SER A 8 14.07 25.30 -9.75
CA SER A 8 14.80 24.20 -9.12
C SER A 8 15.85 23.62 -10.07
N ARG A 9 15.54 23.52 -11.37
CA ARG A 9 16.49 23.02 -12.38
C ARG A 9 17.63 24.01 -12.65
N SER A 10 17.34 25.31 -12.65
CA SER A 10 18.36 26.34 -12.83
C SER A 10 19.30 26.48 -11.63
N GLN A 11 18.79 26.26 -10.41
CA GLN A 11 19.56 26.44 -9.18
C GLN A 11 20.37 25.20 -8.79
N PHE A 12 19.83 23.99 -8.99
CA PHE A 12 20.45 22.73 -8.52
C PHE A 12 20.90 21.78 -9.63
N GLY A 13 20.54 22.07 -10.89
CA GLY A 13 20.83 21.19 -12.03
C GLY A 13 20.22 19.79 -11.88
N LEU A 14 20.71 18.85 -12.70
CA LEU A 14 20.31 17.44 -12.63
C LEU A 14 20.94 16.69 -11.45
N SER A 15 22.04 17.21 -10.88
CA SER A 15 22.71 16.67 -9.70
C SER A 15 21.82 16.63 -8.45
N PHE A 16 20.84 17.52 -8.37
CA PHE A 16 19.79 17.54 -7.35
C PHE A 16 19.15 16.16 -7.10
N ILE A 17 18.91 15.41 -8.18
CA ILE A 17 18.21 14.12 -8.13
C ILE A 17 19.04 13.06 -7.40
N PHE A 18 20.36 13.14 -7.48
CA PHE A 18 21.30 12.20 -6.89
C PHE A 18 21.87 12.68 -5.55
N SER A 19 21.57 13.92 -5.16
CA SER A 19 21.99 14.47 -3.87
C SER A 19 21.09 13.98 -2.74
N GLN A 20 21.72 13.58 -1.63
CA GLN A 20 21.05 13.26 -0.36
C GLN A 20 21.04 14.44 0.61
N ASP A 21 21.79 15.51 0.31
CA ASP A 21 21.94 16.64 1.21
C ASP A 21 20.65 17.45 1.30
N TRP A 22 20.14 17.62 2.51
CA TRP A 22 19.01 18.51 2.81
C TRP A 22 19.43 19.51 3.89
N ASP A 23 19.86 20.69 3.47
CA ASP A 23 20.24 21.83 4.32
C ASP A 23 19.48 23.09 3.85
N PRO A 24 18.27 23.33 4.42
CA PRO A 24 17.45 24.50 4.10
C PRO A 24 18.10 25.83 4.49
N VAL A 25 19.07 25.83 5.41
CA VAL A 25 19.75 27.06 5.86
C VAL A 25 20.78 27.51 4.82
N LYS A 26 21.38 26.57 4.09
CA LYS A 26 22.35 26.84 3.02
C LYS A 26 21.75 26.73 1.61
N ASP A 27 20.42 26.71 1.52
CA ASP A 27 19.68 26.49 0.27
C ASP A 27 20.18 25.27 -0.51
N LYS A 28 20.60 24.19 0.17
CA LYS A 28 20.98 22.92 -0.47
C LYS A 28 19.86 21.92 -0.31
N PHE A 29 19.23 21.58 -1.41
CA PHE A 29 18.18 20.58 -1.42
C PHE A 29 18.63 19.40 -2.27
N GLY A 30 18.31 18.19 -1.84
CA GLY A 30 18.59 16.95 -2.55
C GLY A 30 17.34 16.09 -2.55
N ALA A 31 17.02 15.49 -3.69
CA ALA A 31 15.79 14.70 -3.83
C ALA A 31 16.00 13.20 -3.61
N LEU A 32 17.24 12.69 -3.59
CA LEU A 32 17.49 11.25 -3.62
C LEU A 32 16.85 10.54 -2.42
N ALA A 33 16.98 11.11 -1.22
CA ALA A 33 16.43 10.54 0.00
C ALA A 33 14.89 10.45 -0.04
N PHE A 34 14.21 11.47 -0.58
CA PHE A 34 12.75 11.48 -0.71
C PHE A 34 12.26 10.52 -1.80
N ILE A 35 12.95 10.48 -2.94
CA ILE A 35 12.64 9.55 -4.03
C ILE A 35 12.79 8.11 -3.53
N TYR A 36 13.94 7.80 -2.93
CA TYR A 36 14.23 6.48 -2.38
C TYR A 36 13.21 6.09 -1.30
N GLY A 37 12.97 6.97 -0.33
CA GLY A 37 11.99 6.70 0.73
C GLY A 37 10.58 6.47 0.20
N THR A 38 10.15 7.22 -0.81
CA THR A 38 8.84 7.05 -1.44
C THR A 38 8.75 5.72 -2.18
N ILE A 39 9.76 5.36 -2.99
CA ILE A 39 9.77 4.12 -3.75
C ILE A 39 9.76 2.92 -2.80
N VAL A 40 10.66 2.89 -1.82
CA VAL A 40 10.78 1.76 -0.89
C VAL A 40 9.53 1.59 -0.05
N SER A 41 9.02 2.67 0.55
CA SER A 41 7.80 2.61 1.37
C SER A 41 6.59 2.19 0.54
N SER A 42 6.47 2.66 -0.71
CA SER A 42 5.38 2.27 -1.62
C SER A 42 5.46 0.81 -2.02
N ILE A 43 6.65 0.29 -2.31
CA ILE A 43 6.85 -1.13 -2.64
C ILE A 43 6.45 -2.01 -1.45
N ILE A 44 6.92 -1.68 -0.24
CA ILE A 44 6.54 -2.41 0.98
C ILE A 44 5.01 -2.36 1.16
N ALA A 45 4.41 -1.18 1.01
CA ALA A 45 2.98 -1.00 1.15
C ALA A 45 2.18 -1.86 0.16
N LEU A 46 2.60 -1.90 -1.12
CA LEU A 46 1.95 -2.68 -2.16
C LEU A 46 2.10 -4.19 -1.92
N ILE A 47 3.29 -4.66 -1.54
CA ILE A 47 3.53 -6.08 -1.24
C ILE A 47 2.60 -6.58 -0.14
N ILE A 48 2.35 -5.76 0.88
CA ILE A 48 1.47 -6.11 2.00
C ILE A 48 0.00 -5.93 1.60
N SER A 49 -0.35 -4.77 1.04
CA SER A 49 -1.74 -4.38 0.82
C SER A 49 -2.40 -5.15 -0.31
N LEU A 50 -1.71 -5.39 -1.43
CA LEU A 50 -2.31 -6.06 -2.60
C LEU A 50 -2.92 -7.43 -2.27
N PRO A 51 -2.19 -8.40 -1.67
CA PRO A 51 -2.76 -9.73 -1.40
C PRO A 51 -3.94 -9.65 -0.43
N ILE A 52 -3.84 -8.82 0.62
CA ILE A 52 -4.92 -8.61 1.60
C ILE A 52 -6.14 -8.02 0.90
N SER A 53 -5.94 -6.98 0.10
CA SER A 53 -7.03 -6.23 -0.51
C SER A 53 -7.77 -7.03 -1.56
N LEU A 54 -7.04 -7.79 -2.39
CA LEU A 54 -7.60 -8.72 -3.36
C LEU A 54 -8.36 -9.85 -2.67
N GLY A 55 -7.80 -10.42 -1.59
CA GLY A 55 -8.48 -11.43 -0.79
C GLY A 55 -9.83 -10.95 -0.24
N VAL A 56 -9.85 -9.75 0.34
CA VAL A 56 -11.09 -9.09 0.80
C VAL A 56 -12.06 -8.87 -0.35
N ALA A 57 -11.60 -8.32 -1.48
CA ALA A 57 -12.45 -8.03 -2.64
C ALA A 57 -13.11 -9.29 -3.22
N ILE A 58 -12.34 -10.37 -3.38
CA ILE A 58 -12.81 -11.66 -3.89
C ILE A 58 -13.79 -12.29 -2.91
N PHE A 59 -13.45 -12.30 -1.61
CA PHE A 59 -14.34 -12.82 -0.58
C PHE A 59 -15.69 -12.09 -0.57
N LEU A 60 -15.68 -10.74 -0.58
CA LEU A 60 -16.89 -9.94 -0.58
C LEU A 60 -17.70 -10.06 -1.89
N SER A 61 -17.04 -10.33 -3.01
CA SER A 61 -17.73 -10.44 -4.30
C SER A 61 -18.36 -11.82 -4.48
N GLU A 62 -17.65 -12.90 -4.17
CA GLU A 62 -18.01 -14.26 -4.57
C GLU A 62 -18.44 -15.20 -3.45
N MET A 63 -18.00 -14.98 -2.21
CA MET A 63 -18.15 -15.95 -1.12
C MET A 63 -19.03 -15.44 0.02
N ALA A 64 -18.95 -14.14 0.32
CA ALA A 64 -19.62 -13.54 1.46
C ALA A 64 -21.16 -13.58 1.31
N GLY A 65 -21.85 -13.90 2.41
CA GLY A 65 -23.30 -13.76 2.49
C GLY A 65 -23.73 -12.28 2.48
N LYS A 66 -25.03 -12.01 2.23
CA LYS A 66 -25.59 -10.65 2.10
C LYS A 66 -25.25 -9.72 3.27
N PHE A 67 -25.26 -10.26 4.49
CA PHE A 67 -24.89 -9.52 5.70
C PHE A 67 -23.42 -9.08 5.66
N LEU A 68 -22.48 -10.01 5.46
CA LEU A 68 -21.04 -9.71 5.42
C LEU A 68 -20.68 -8.74 4.30
N LYS A 69 -21.30 -8.87 3.11
CA LYS A 69 -21.10 -7.91 2.01
C LYS A 69 -21.43 -6.48 2.42
N THR A 70 -22.53 -6.31 3.14
CA THR A 70 -23.02 -4.99 3.56
C THR A 70 -22.15 -4.44 4.70
N THR A 71 -21.93 -5.23 5.75
CA THR A 71 -21.18 -4.78 6.94
C THR A 71 -19.72 -4.51 6.63
N VAL A 72 -19.02 -5.45 6.00
CA VAL A 72 -17.58 -5.27 5.69
C VAL A 72 -17.40 -4.22 4.60
N GLY A 73 -18.30 -4.17 3.60
CA GLY A 73 -18.28 -3.12 2.58
C GLY A 73 -18.38 -1.72 3.19
N PHE A 74 -19.33 -1.53 4.12
CA PHE A 74 -19.49 -0.30 4.87
C PHE A 74 -18.26 0.05 5.73
N LEU A 75 -17.68 -0.93 6.43
CA LEU A 75 -16.45 -0.72 7.21
C LEU A 75 -15.27 -0.29 6.34
N VAL A 76 -15.10 -0.92 5.17
CA VAL A 76 -14.08 -0.55 4.18
C VAL A 76 -14.29 0.89 3.69
N GLU A 77 -15.53 1.27 3.42
CA GLU A 77 -15.87 2.63 2.98
C GLU A 77 -15.62 3.67 4.10
N ILE A 78 -15.94 3.34 5.36
CA ILE A 78 -15.59 4.21 6.50
C ILE A 78 -14.09 4.35 6.64
N LEU A 79 -13.33 3.24 6.58
CA LEU A 79 -11.87 3.27 6.70
C LEU A 79 -11.24 4.12 5.59
N ALA A 80 -11.78 4.06 4.38
CA ALA A 80 -11.35 4.89 3.26
C ALA A 80 -11.67 6.39 3.44
N ALA A 81 -12.70 6.72 4.24
CA ALA A 81 -13.11 8.10 4.52
C ALA A 81 -12.31 8.77 5.65
N ILE A 82 -11.52 8.00 6.41
CA ILE A 82 -10.69 8.54 7.49
C ILE A 82 -9.62 9.48 6.90
N PRO A 83 -9.51 10.74 7.38
CA PRO A 83 -8.47 11.65 6.92
C PRO A 83 -7.06 11.09 7.14
N SER A 84 -6.18 11.28 6.16
CA SER A 84 -4.80 10.74 6.19
C SER A 84 -4.00 11.18 7.43
N ILE A 85 -4.24 12.39 7.95
CA ILE A 85 -3.60 12.92 9.15
C ILE A 85 -3.86 12.04 10.40
N ILE A 86 -5.04 11.41 10.48
CA ILE A 86 -5.41 10.53 11.59
C ILE A 86 -4.55 9.27 11.58
N PHE A 87 -4.34 8.67 10.41
CA PHE A 87 -3.42 7.54 10.27
C PHE A 87 -1.99 7.93 10.60
N GLY A 88 -1.57 9.16 10.26
CA GLY A 88 -0.27 9.69 10.64
C GLY A 88 -0.08 9.77 12.15
N PHE A 89 -1.01 10.41 12.87
CA PHE A 89 -0.95 10.51 14.32
C PHE A 89 -1.09 9.16 15.04
N TRP A 90 -2.02 8.31 14.60
CA TRP A 90 -2.13 6.94 15.11
C TRP A 90 -0.84 6.16 14.87
N GLY A 91 -0.24 6.30 13.68
CA GLY A 91 1.04 5.69 13.33
C GLY A 91 2.15 6.12 14.29
N LEU A 92 2.25 7.41 14.58
CA LEU A 92 3.26 7.96 15.50
C LEU A 92 3.06 7.55 16.96
N PHE A 93 1.82 7.56 17.46
CA PHE A 93 1.55 7.35 18.88
C PHE A 93 1.23 5.90 19.26
N VAL A 94 0.83 5.07 18.30
CA VAL A 94 0.43 3.68 18.55
C VAL A 94 1.36 2.72 17.83
N LEU A 95 1.46 2.83 16.51
CA LEU A 95 2.20 1.85 15.71
C LEU A 95 3.72 1.96 15.93
N VAL A 96 4.29 3.16 15.95
CA VAL A 96 5.73 3.36 16.15
C VAL A 96 6.18 2.78 17.50
N PRO A 97 5.52 3.06 18.66
CA PRO A 97 5.86 2.40 19.92
C PRO A 97 5.69 0.87 19.86
N PHE A 98 4.63 0.37 19.23
CA PHE A 98 4.41 -1.07 19.06
C PHE A 98 5.53 -1.73 18.23
N MET A 99 5.91 -1.11 17.12
CA MET A 99 7.02 -1.55 16.27
C MET A 99 8.32 -1.55 17.06
N ARG A 100 8.60 -0.47 17.79
CA ARG A 100 9.81 -0.31 18.59
C ARG A 100 9.94 -1.35 19.70
N ASN A 101 8.85 -1.61 20.42
CA ASN A 101 8.90 -2.38 21.66
C ASN A 101 8.62 -3.87 21.45
N SER A 102 7.97 -4.26 20.35
CA SER A 102 7.52 -5.64 20.13
C SER A 102 7.98 -6.22 18.79
N VAL A 103 7.72 -5.53 17.68
CA VAL A 103 7.93 -6.12 16.34
C VAL A 103 9.40 -6.09 15.92
N GLN A 104 10.07 -4.94 16.03
CA GLN A 104 11.46 -4.80 15.61
C GLN A 104 12.42 -5.66 16.46
N PRO A 105 12.30 -5.73 17.81
CA PRO A 105 13.13 -6.64 18.60
C PRO A 105 12.92 -8.13 18.24
N PHE A 106 11.68 -8.50 17.90
CA PHE A 106 11.38 -9.85 17.44
C PHE A 106 12.02 -10.13 16.07
N LEU A 107 11.88 -9.20 15.12
CA LEU A 107 12.48 -9.31 13.79
C LEU A 107 14.01 -9.34 13.86
N GLU A 108 14.62 -8.52 14.72
CA GLU A 108 16.07 -8.52 14.93
C GLU A 108 16.52 -9.87 15.52
N LYS A 109 15.79 -10.44 16.47
CA LYS A 109 16.11 -11.76 17.04
C LYS A 109 15.99 -12.89 16.02
N THR A 110 14.97 -12.86 15.15
CA THR A 110 14.68 -13.96 14.22
C THR A 110 15.40 -13.81 12.87
N LEU A 111 15.53 -12.58 12.37
CA LEU A 111 16.01 -12.23 11.04
C LEU A 111 17.20 -11.25 11.08
N GLY A 112 17.78 -10.95 12.23
CA GLY A 112 18.91 -10.02 12.36
C GLY A 112 20.20 -10.47 11.67
N PHE A 113 20.24 -11.69 11.13
CA PHE A 113 21.30 -12.12 10.21
C PHE A 113 21.20 -11.40 8.84
N ILE A 114 20.05 -10.85 8.49
CA ILE A 114 19.84 -10.03 7.30
C ILE A 114 20.12 -8.57 7.67
N PRO A 115 21.02 -7.86 6.97
CA PRO A 115 21.36 -6.47 7.26
C PRO A 115 20.18 -5.48 7.24
N LEU A 116 19.07 -5.83 6.58
CA LEU A 116 17.86 -5.03 6.53
C LEU A 116 17.09 -5.00 7.86
N PHE A 117 17.24 -6.03 8.69
CA PHE A 117 16.55 -6.19 9.98
C PHE A 117 17.50 -6.05 11.18
N SER A 118 18.76 -5.69 10.93
CA SER A 118 19.72 -5.35 11.98
C SER A 118 19.82 -3.83 12.15
N GLY A 119 19.94 -3.36 13.38
CA GLY A 119 20.06 -1.93 13.68
C GLY A 119 19.24 -1.49 14.89
N ALA A 120 19.25 -0.18 15.16
CA ALA A 120 18.55 0.37 16.31
C ALA A 120 17.03 0.27 16.15
N ASN A 121 16.37 -0.30 17.16
CA ASN A 121 14.91 -0.38 17.26
C ASN A 121 14.35 1.01 17.60
N ILE A 122 14.22 1.88 16.60
CA ILE A 122 13.71 3.25 16.74
C ILE A 122 12.22 3.37 16.43
N GLY A 123 11.59 2.34 15.86
CA GLY A 123 10.18 2.33 15.48
C GLY A 123 9.85 3.15 14.22
N THR A 124 10.58 4.22 13.90
CA THR A 124 10.32 5.14 12.77
C THR A 124 11.01 4.75 11.45
N GLY A 125 11.18 3.45 11.17
CA GLY A 125 11.86 2.96 9.97
C GLY A 125 10.97 2.82 8.73
N MET A 126 11.59 2.47 7.60
CA MET A 126 10.90 2.26 6.30
C MET A 126 9.80 1.18 6.37
N LEU A 127 10.01 0.12 7.17
CA LEU A 127 9.00 -0.92 7.37
C LEU A 127 7.74 -0.35 8.03
N THR A 128 7.89 0.44 9.08
CA THR A 128 6.76 1.07 9.78
C THR A 128 6.02 2.04 8.85
N ALA A 129 6.75 2.88 8.11
CA ALA A 129 6.15 3.78 7.12
C ALA A 129 5.37 2.99 6.05
N GLY A 130 5.96 1.91 5.53
CA GLY A 130 5.30 1.01 4.58
C GLY A 130 4.05 0.33 5.15
N ILE A 131 4.04 -0.06 6.43
CA ILE A 131 2.86 -0.64 7.10
C ILE A 131 1.75 0.41 7.24
N ILE A 132 2.07 1.64 7.67
CA ILE A 132 1.08 2.73 7.75
C ILE A 132 0.44 2.94 6.38
N LEU A 133 1.26 3.08 5.33
CA LEU A 133 0.78 3.22 3.97
C LEU A 133 -0.05 2.01 3.52
N ALA A 134 0.36 0.78 3.84
CA ALA A 134 -0.39 -0.42 3.52
C ALA A 134 -1.80 -0.39 4.13
N ILE A 135 -1.92 0.00 5.40
CA ILE A 135 -3.21 0.13 6.09
C ILE A 135 -4.07 1.19 5.41
N MET A 136 -3.47 2.33 5.03
CA MET A 136 -4.19 3.43 4.37
C MET A 136 -4.72 3.06 2.98
N ILE A 137 -3.94 2.36 2.16
CA ILE A 137 -4.33 2.05 0.77
C ILE A 137 -5.20 0.79 0.66
N THR A 138 -5.17 -0.10 1.66
CA THR A 138 -5.94 -1.36 1.65
C THR A 138 -7.44 -1.16 1.41
N PRO A 139 -8.14 -0.26 2.13
CA PRO A 139 -9.57 -0.07 1.91
C PRO A 139 -9.90 0.40 0.48
N ILE A 140 -9.06 1.26 -0.07
CA ILE A 140 -9.21 1.81 -1.43
C ILE A 140 -9.02 0.70 -2.46
N ILE A 141 -7.93 -0.07 -2.36
CA ILE A 141 -7.66 -1.17 -3.29
C ILE A 141 -8.73 -2.25 -3.18
N SER A 142 -9.21 -2.56 -1.98
CA SER A 142 -10.32 -3.51 -1.78
C SER A 142 -11.61 -3.06 -2.44
N ALA A 143 -11.99 -1.78 -2.28
CA ALA A 143 -13.20 -1.22 -2.89
C ALA A 143 -13.11 -1.26 -4.42
N ILE A 144 -12.01 -0.76 -4.99
CA ILE A 144 -11.80 -0.76 -6.45
C ILE A 144 -11.81 -2.18 -7.00
N SER A 145 -11.06 -3.10 -6.37
CA SER A 145 -10.98 -4.49 -6.83
C SER A 145 -12.33 -5.20 -6.78
N ARG A 146 -13.13 -4.93 -5.73
CA ARG A 146 -14.50 -5.46 -5.60
C ARG A 146 -15.38 -4.96 -6.73
N ASP A 147 -15.31 -3.68 -7.06
CA ASP A 147 -16.15 -3.06 -8.08
C ASP A 147 -15.75 -3.55 -9.49
N VAL A 148 -14.46 -3.75 -9.74
CA VAL A 148 -13.95 -4.40 -10.96
C VAL A 148 -14.49 -5.84 -11.09
N ILE A 149 -14.45 -6.65 -10.02
CA ILE A 149 -14.97 -8.03 -10.05
C ILE A 149 -16.49 -8.04 -10.30
N LYS A 150 -17.23 -7.11 -9.69
CA LYS A 150 -18.68 -6.98 -9.89
C LYS A 150 -19.06 -6.48 -11.28
N ALA A 151 -18.17 -5.76 -11.96
CA ALA A 151 -18.41 -5.28 -13.33
C ALA A 151 -18.37 -6.40 -14.38
N ILE A 152 -17.83 -7.59 -14.05
CA ILE A 152 -17.79 -8.73 -14.96
C ILE A 152 -19.22 -9.20 -15.28
N PRO A 153 -19.63 -9.27 -16.57
CA PRO A 153 -20.97 -9.70 -16.97
C PRO A 153 -21.31 -11.10 -16.43
N LYS A 154 -22.54 -11.28 -15.93
CA LYS A 154 -23.01 -12.58 -15.44
C LYS A 154 -22.91 -13.68 -16.50
N SER A 155 -23.17 -13.36 -17.77
CA SER A 155 -23.08 -14.31 -18.88
C SER A 155 -21.67 -14.90 -19.04
N GLN A 156 -20.61 -14.10 -18.87
CA GLN A 156 -19.24 -14.60 -18.94
C GLN A 156 -18.91 -15.53 -17.77
N ARG A 157 -19.46 -15.22 -16.57
CA ARG A 157 -19.28 -16.05 -15.37
C ARG A 157 -20.03 -17.38 -15.50
N GLU A 158 -21.27 -17.34 -15.96
CA GLU A 158 -22.09 -18.53 -16.18
C GLU A 158 -21.50 -19.41 -17.29
N ALA A 159 -20.97 -18.83 -18.36
CA ALA A 159 -20.25 -19.56 -19.40
C ALA A 159 -18.99 -20.25 -18.86
N ALA A 160 -18.20 -19.55 -18.03
CA ALA A 160 -17.02 -20.15 -17.39
C ALA A 160 -17.41 -21.33 -16.47
N TYR A 161 -18.48 -21.18 -15.68
CA TYR A 161 -18.99 -22.26 -14.84
C TYR A 161 -19.54 -23.44 -15.64
N ALA A 162 -20.18 -23.18 -16.79
CA ALA A 162 -20.65 -24.24 -17.70
C ALA A 162 -19.49 -25.05 -18.31
N LEU A 163 -18.31 -24.43 -18.47
CA LEU A 163 -17.07 -25.10 -18.90
C LEU A 163 -16.35 -25.84 -17.77
N GLY A 164 -16.95 -25.90 -16.57
CA GLY A 164 -16.37 -26.57 -15.40
C GLY A 164 -15.33 -25.74 -14.64
N ALA A 165 -15.19 -24.45 -14.96
CA ALA A 165 -14.26 -23.59 -14.24
C ALA A 165 -14.73 -23.35 -12.80
N THR A 166 -13.78 -23.33 -11.87
CA THR A 166 -14.02 -22.91 -10.49
C THR A 166 -14.27 -21.39 -10.39
N ARG A 167 -14.82 -20.91 -9.26
CA ARG A 167 -14.99 -19.47 -9.00
C ARG A 167 -13.69 -18.69 -9.16
N TRP A 168 -12.58 -19.26 -8.70
CA TRP A 168 -11.25 -18.67 -8.83
C TRP A 168 -10.79 -18.58 -10.30
N GLU A 169 -10.97 -19.65 -11.05
CA GLU A 169 -10.58 -19.69 -12.47
C GLU A 169 -11.44 -18.76 -13.32
N ALA A 170 -12.74 -18.66 -13.04
CA ALA A 170 -13.63 -17.72 -13.70
C ALA A 170 -13.22 -16.26 -13.48
N ILE A 171 -12.88 -15.88 -12.23
CA ILE A 171 -12.37 -14.54 -11.93
C ILE A 171 -11.02 -14.31 -12.62
N ARG A 172 -10.10 -15.28 -12.53
CA ARG A 172 -8.76 -15.16 -13.13
C ARG A 172 -8.83 -15.00 -14.65
N MET A 173 -9.67 -15.79 -15.33
CA MET A 173 -9.89 -15.67 -16.77
C MET A 173 -10.54 -14.34 -17.13
N ALA A 174 -11.54 -13.89 -16.36
CA ALA A 174 -12.18 -12.60 -16.61
C ALA A 174 -11.22 -11.42 -16.40
N LEU A 175 -10.39 -11.45 -15.35
CA LEU A 175 -9.39 -10.41 -15.10
C LEU A 175 -8.27 -10.39 -16.16
N LEU A 176 -7.81 -11.55 -16.62
CA LEU A 176 -6.76 -11.65 -17.64
C LEU A 176 -7.26 -11.30 -19.05
N ASN A 177 -8.56 -11.49 -19.32
CA ASN A 177 -9.17 -11.23 -20.63
C ASN A 177 -9.97 -9.91 -20.68
N ALA A 178 -9.99 -9.13 -19.60
CA ALA A 178 -10.58 -7.80 -19.58
C ALA A 178 -9.74 -6.87 -20.47
N LYS A 179 -10.18 -6.66 -21.70
CA LYS A 179 -9.68 -5.64 -22.63
C LYS A 179 -10.51 -4.37 -22.54
#